data_AF-B8LEP8-F1
#
_entry.id   AF-B8LEP8-F1
#
_cell.length_a   1.000
_cell.length_b   1.000
_cell.length_c   1.000
_cell.angle_alpha   90.00
_cell.angle_beta   90.00
_cell.angle_gamma   90.00
#
_symmetry.space_group_name_H-M   'P 1'
#
loop_
_entity.id
_entity.type
_entity.pdbx_description
1 polymer ?
#
loop_
_entity_poly.entity_id
_entity_poly.type
_entity_poly.pdbx_seq_one_letter_code
_entity_poly.pdbx_strand_id
1 'polypeptide(L)'
;MASLNLRAGKRCTAMSDFVSAQKFYESGISFLNSDHWEDQYELSIELFEAMVDVACTLNDREHAKHYSEALLFHAKKYSDKLSTLLLLVRQRRLSMELLEAKRLSYEILQQLDEELPRLVAEPGLYEDWQLSEPALLRSVVLRMVQITLLDGLCDYSPVAFAAFSPFYLREAEQDPVRGYRLAKLSFRLVDNLNATACKANVNYVAQEFASWVCEPFQSIAESHLIGYAAGRQSGDALNSTLGYYFHMLNGYLSGTNLSIIRHSSGDFIRDLLRRKQQFLRNPTCLFHYQSVAFIDGLEADPTAVADGFDDSLPSWEEFMLEKGPPDHTMQCNIHQLMRLLLFRQLNEVDDIPVVLNLALEKQSPLRPILMIGIFYEGLVSFYMARRTMEKKWRMKGEMALASMTHWSQYSQWNFLNKALLLEAEMRCFLGDFDQATKLYNDAVVASHNHRFTNEEAIASELAALFYFERKSYHEALGFFAHSVRCYEEWGASAVAKRVDANCLLVKSTFSAVRLRESSLHFASEYSEVTVALQNDGLKSCMIRSDE
;
A
#
# COMPACT_ATOMS: atom_id res chain seq x y z
N MET A 1 19.46 45.35 -3.54
CA MET A 1 18.19 44.84 -2.95
C MET A 1 17.77 43.52 -3.59
N ALA A 2 17.73 43.40 -4.91
CA ALA A 2 17.43 42.15 -5.62
C ALA A 2 18.19 40.90 -5.11
N SER A 3 19.51 40.97 -4.97
CA SER A 3 20.33 39.86 -4.46
C SER A 3 20.10 39.50 -2.97
N LEU A 4 19.67 40.47 -2.14
CA LEU A 4 19.31 40.21 -0.74
C LEU A 4 17.98 39.47 -0.65
N ASN A 5 17.02 39.87 -1.47
CA ASN A 5 15.72 39.21 -1.59
C ASN A 5 15.85 37.79 -2.13
N LEU A 6 16.72 37.56 -3.12
CA LEU A 6 17.06 36.21 -3.58
C LEU A 6 17.57 35.32 -2.43
N ARG A 7 18.50 35.84 -1.62
CA ARG A 7 19.03 35.09 -0.46
C ARG A 7 17.97 34.84 0.61
N ALA A 8 17.11 35.83 0.88
CA ALA A 8 16.01 35.68 1.82
C ALA A 8 15.00 34.63 1.34
N GLY A 9 14.60 34.69 0.07
CA GLY A 9 13.74 33.69 -0.55
C GLY A 9 14.33 32.29 -0.49
N LYS A 10 15.63 32.11 -0.80
CA LYS A 10 16.30 30.81 -0.70
C LYS A 10 16.31 30.25 0.73
N ARG A 11 16.45 31.11 1.74
CA ARG A 11 16.33 30.71 3.14
C ARG A 11 14.90 30.29 3.49
N CYS A 12 13.90 31.02 3.02
CA CYS A 12 12.49 30.65 3.20
C CYS A 12 12.19 29.31 2.53
N THR A 13 12.66 29.08 1.30
CA THR A 13 12.57 27.78 0.60
C THR A 13 13.21 26.66 1.43
N ALA A 14 14.40 26.88 1.99
CA ALA A 14 15.07 25.90 2.85
C ALA A 14 14.30 25.59 4.16
N MET A 15 13.46 26.52 4.62
CA MET A 15 12.56 26.32 5.77
C MET A 15 11.17 25.81 5.36
N SER A 16 10.96 25.48 4.09
CA SER A 16 9.67 25.12 3.50
C SER A 16 8.58 26.20 3.63
N ASP A 17 8.95 27.48 3.79
CA ASP A 17 8.02 28.62 3.78
C ASP A 17 7.93 29.21 2.36
N PHE A 18 7.25 28.47 1.48
CA PHE A 18 7.14 28.80 0.06
C PHE A 18 6.33 30.08 -0.20
N VAL A 19 5.35 30.40 0.64
CA VAL A 19 4.54 31.63 0.49
C VAL A 19 5.38 32.87 0.77
N SER A 20 6.21 32.85 1.81
CA SER A 20 7.15 33.95 2.06
C SER A 20 8.25 33.98 0.99
N ALA A 21 8.74 32.81 0.56
CA ALA A 21 9.75 32.73 -0.51
C ALA A 21 9.25 33.39 -1.80
N GLN A 22 8.00 33.11 -2.21
CA GLN A 22 7.36 33.72 -3.38
C GLN A 22 7.40 35.26 -3.28
N LYS A 23 6.96 35.82 -2.16
CA LYS A 23 6.97 37.28 -1.91
C LYS A 23 8.38 37.88 -1.98
N PHE A 24 9.37 37.18 -1.43
CA PHE A 24 10.76 37.63 -1.52
C PHE A 24 11.28 37.60 -2.95
N TYR A 25 10.97 36.57 -3.74
CA TYR A 25 11.38 36.51 -5.14
C TYR A 25 10.68 37.57 -5.99
N GLU A 26 9.38 37.79 -5.83
CA GLU A 26 8.63 38.88 -6.48
C GLU A 26 9.23 40.25 -6.16
N SER A 27 9.54 40.49 -4.88
CA SER A 27 10.23 41.72 -4.48
C SER A 27 11.65 41.80 -5.05
N GLY A 28 12.35 40.67 -5.16
CA GLY A 28 13.67 40.61 -5.80
C GLY A 28 13.63 41.01 -7.26
N ILE A 29 12.64 40.49 -8.00
CA ILE A 29 12.42 40.77 -9.42
C ILE A 29 12.01 42.23 -9.63
N SER A 30 11.17 42.81 -8.77
CA SER A 30 10.78 44.23 -8.90
C SER A 30 11.91 45.24 -8.65
N PHE A 31 13.02 44.80 -8.05
CA PHE A 31 14.24 45.61 -7.88
C PHE A 31 15.27 45.46 -9.02
N LEU A 32 14.99 44.63 -10.03
CA LEU A 32 15.82 44.56 -11.24
C LEU A 32 15.66 45.84 -12.06
N ASN A 33 16.71 46.25 -12.78
CA ASN A 33 16.65 47.41 -13.67
C ASN A 33 15.92 47.07 -14.99
N SER A 34 15.69 48.05 -15.86
CA SER A 34 14.99 47.85 -17.15
C SER A 34 15.68 46.83 -18.07
N ASP A 35 17.01 46.81 -18.08
CA ASP A 35 17.82 46.02 -19.01
C ASP A 35 18.49 44.82 -18.32
N HIS A 36 17.80 44.27 -17.31
CA HIS A 36 18.35 43.26 -16.41
C HIS A 36 18.74 41.94 -17.11
N TRP A 37 18.14 41.60 -18.25
CA TRP A 37 18.53 40.45 -19.07
C TRP A 37 19.89 40.63 -19.77
N GLU A 38 20.38 41.86 -19.91
CA GLU A 38 21.69 42.17 -20.46
C GLU A 38 22.71 42.41 -19.34
N ASP A 39 22.42 43.36 -18.45
CA ASP A 39 23.36 43.86 -17.44
C ASP A 39 23.39 43.01 -16.16
N GLN A 40 22.31 42.27 -15.87
CA GLN A 40 22.13 41.50 -14.63
C GLN A 40 21.68 40.06 -14.94
N TYR A 41 22.16 39.51 -16.06
CA TYR A 41 21.66 38.26 -16.63
C TYR A 41 21.63 37.10 -15.64
N GLU A 42 22.75 36.80 -14.97
CA GLU A 42 22.85 35.69 -14.02
C GLU A 42 21.88 35.82 -12.85
N LEU A 43 21.78 37.02 -12.28
CA LEU A 43 20.86 37.31 -11.18
C LEU A 43 19.40 37.20 -11.62
N SER A 44 19.10 37.59 -12.86
CA SER A 44 17.77 37.49 -13.46
C SER A 44 17.36 36.04 -13.68
N ILE A 45 18.23 35.22 -14.27
CA ILE A 45 17.99 33.78 -14.44
C ILE A 45 17.72 33.12 -13.09
N GLU A 46 18.58 33.36 -12.09
CA GLU A 46 18.47 32.73 -10.78
C GLU A 46 17.19 33.13 -10.02
N LEU A 47 16.77 34.40 -10.10
CA LEU A 47 15.53 34.89 -9.49
C LEU A 47 14.29 34.31 -10.19
N PHE A 48 14.26 34.33 -11.52
CA PHE A 48 13.11 33.84 -12.28
C PHE A 48 12.98 32.32 -12.16
N GLU A 49 14.09 31.58 -12.18
CA GLU A 49 14.08 30.12 -11.96
C GLU A 49 13.57 29.76 -10.57
N ALA A 50 14.07 30.44 -9.52
CA ALA A 50 13.61 30.22 -8.15
C ALA A 50 12.13 30.58 -7.96
N MET A 51 11.65 31.62 -8.67
CA MET A 51 10.24 31.99 -8.68
C MET A 51 9.38 30.92 -9.38
N VAL A 52 9.83 30.39 -10.52
CA VAL A 52 9.15 29.29 -11.21
C VAL A 52 9.08 28.06 -10.32
N ASP A 53 10.18 27.66 -9.66
CA ASP A 53 10.21 26.50 -8.75
C ASP A 53 9.20 26.63 -7.61
N VAL A 54 9.16 27.80 -6.95
CA VAL A 54 8.18 28.07 -5.89
C VAL A 54 6.76 28.11 -6.42
N ALA A 55 6.53 28.74 -7.57
CA ALA A 55 5.19 28.77 -8.20
C ALA A 55 4.73 27.36 -8.58
N CYS A 56 5.61 26.51 -9.12
CA CYS A 56 5.32 25.11 -9.39
C CYS A 56 4.99 24.33 -8.11
N THR A 57 5.74 24.56 -7.02
CA THR A 57 5.52 23.94 -5.71
C THR A 57 4.18 24.34 -5.08
N LEU A 58 3.81 25.62 -5.21
CA LEU A 58 2.53 26.18 -4.75
C LEU A 58 1.36 25.87 -5.70
N ASN A 59 1.63 25.22 -6.84
CA ASN A 59 0.65 24.98 -7.91
C ASN A 59 0.02 26.28 -8.46
N ASP A 60 0.78 27.38 -8.44
CA ASP A 60 0.42 28.69 -8.97
C ASP A 60 0.73 28.75 -10.47
N ARG A 61 -0.29 28.46 -11.28
CA ARG A 61 -0.15 28.34 -12.74
C ARG A 61 0.14 29.66 -13.43
N GLU A 62 -0.42 30.76 -12.93
CA GLU A 62 -0.27 32.08 -13.52
C GLU A 62 1.17 32.55 -13.37
N HIS A 63 1.72 32.49 -12.15
CA HIS A 63 3.10 32.89 -11.92
C HIS A 63 4.07 31.93 -12.61
N ALA A 64 3.85 30.61 -12.51
CA ALA A 64 4.72 29.65 -13.19
C ALA A 64 4.79 29.89 -14.70
N LYS A 65 3.65 30.13 -15.35
CA LYS A 65 3.59 30.44 -16.78
C LYS A 65 4.28 31.77 -17.10
N HIS A 66 3.92 32.84 -16.40
CA HIS A 66 4.45 34.17 -16.65
C HIS A 66 5.98 34.24 -16.55
N TYR A 67 6.55 33.74 -15.46
CA TYR A 67 8.01 33.80 -15.25
C TYR A 67 8.77 32.78 -16.10
N SER A 68 8.19 31.61 -16.38
CA SER A 68 8.85 30.63 -17.27
C SER A 68 8.90 31.11 -18.72
N GLU A 69 7.84 31.72 -19.25
CA GLU A 69 7.84 32.29 -20.61
C GLU A 69 8.89 33.39 -20.75
N ALA A 70 8.99 34.28 -19.76
CA ALA A 70 10.02 35.33 -19.73
C ALA A 70 11.44 34.74 -19.71
N LEU A 71 11.70 33.77 -18.82
CA LEU A 71 13.02 33.12 -18.72
C LEU A 71 13.37 32.38 -20.02
N LEU A 72 12.46 31.58 -20.57
CA LEU A 72 12.69 30.81 -21.79
C LEU A 72 12.92 31.68 -23.03
N PHE A 73 12.32 32.86 -23.07
CA PHE A 73 12.51 33.85 -24.13
C PHE A 73 13.89 34.51 -24.06
N HIS A 74 14.32 34.92 -22.87
CA HIS A 74 15.58 35.66 -22.67
C HIS A 74 16.82 34.77 -22.44
N ALA A 75 16.64 33.47 -22.21
CA ALA A 75 17.75 32.54 -22.00
C ALA A 75 18.67 32.44 -23.22
N LYS A 76 19.96 32.74 -23.00
CA LYS A 76 21.04 32.79 -24.00
C LYS A 76 21.56 31.42 -24.40
N LYS A 77 21.46 30.42 -23.52
CA LYS A 77 21.90 29.04 -23.76
C LYS A 77 20.81 28.05 -23.42
N TYR A 78 20.91 26.85 -23.99
CA TYR A 78 19.97 25.77 -23.70
C TYR A 78 20.05 25.29 -22.25
N SER A 79 21.25 25.27 -21.66
CA SER A 79 21.48 24.96 -20.24
C SER A 79 20.60 25.79 -19.30
N ASP A 80 20.41 27.06 -19.65
CA ASP A 80 19.68 28.04 -18.84
C ASP A 80 18.16 27.79 -18.94
N LYS A 81 17.71 27.18 -20.04
CA LYS A 81 16.30 26.75 -20.24
C LYS A 81 16.00 25.44 -19.55
N LEU A 82 16.97 24.53 -19.50
CA LEU A 82 16.78 23.14 -19.11
C LEU A 82 16.15 22.99 -17.71
N SER A 83 16.65 23.72 -16.71
CA SER A 83 16.11 23.65 -15.35
C SER A 83 14.64 24.06 -15.31
N THR A 84 14.29 25.18 -15.93
CA THR A 84 12.91 25.67 -16.03
C THR A 84 12.01 24.70 -16.78
N LEU A 85 12.47 24.11 -17.88
CA LEU A 85 11.71 23.10 -18.62
C LEU A 85 11.42 21.86 -17.76
N LEU A 86 12.39 21.40 -16.96
CA LEU A 86 12.20 20.29 -16.01
C LEU A 86 11.20 20.63 -14.89
N LEU A 87 11.22 21.88 -14.39
CA LEU A 87 10.22 22.36 -13.41
C LEU A 87 8.81 22.37 -14.00
N LEU A 88 8.66 22.78 -15.26
CA LEU A 88 7.38 22.75 -15.96
C LEU A 88 6.88 21.31 -16.15
N VAL A 89 7.74 20.36 -16.51
CA VAL A 89 7.38 18.93 -16.57
C VAL A 89 6.86 18.46 -15.20
N ARG A 90 7.55 18.80 -14.10
CA ARG A 90 7.13 18.45 -12.74
C ARG A 90 5.77 19.06 -12.39
N GLN A 91 5.54 20.32 -12.72
CA GLN A 91 4.25 20.99 -12.47
C GLN A 91 3.11 20.32 -13.22
N ARG A 92 3.29 20.03 -14.52
CA ARG A 92 2.29 19.35 -15.36
C ARG A 92 1.97 17.97 -14.78
N ARG A 93 2.96 17.25 -14.25
CA ARG A 93 2.75 15.98 -13.52
C ARG A 93 1.91 16.15 -12.26
N LEU A 94 2.25 17.12 -11.40
CA LEU A 94 1.47 17.39 -10.18
C LEU A 94 0.01 17.80 -10.48
N SER A 95 -0.19 18.45 -11.63
CA SER A 95 -1.48 18.87 -12.17
C SER A 95 -2.24 17.78 -12.93
N MET A 96 -1.70 16.55 -13.03
CA MET A 96 -2.28 15.46 -13.83
C MET A 96 -2.42 15.77 -15.34
N GLU A 97 -1.68 16.75 -15.85
CA GLU A 97 -1.59 17.10 -17.28
C GLU A 97 -0.51 16.25 -17.98
N LEU A 98 -0.70 14.93 -17.92
CA LEU A 98 0.35 13.95 -18.21
C LEU A 98 0.83 13.97 -19.67
N LEU A 99 -0.11 14.13 -20.62
CA LEU A 99 0.22 14.18 -22.05
C LEU A 99 1.15 15.36 -22.38
N GLU A 100 0.91 16.49 -21.73
CA GLU A 100 1.71 17.69 -21.92
C GLU A 100 3.09 17.57 -21.26
N ALA A 101 3.15 16.96 -20.06
CA ALA A 101 4.42 16.63 -19.42
C ALA A 101 5.28 15.70 -20.31
N LYS A 102 4.64 14.72 -20.95
CA LYS A 102 5.29 13.77 -21.88
C LYS A 102 5.79 14.48 -23.14
N ARG A 103 4.94 15.27 -23.80
CA ARG A 103 5.31 16.07 -24.99
C ARG A 103 6.55 16.92 -24.69
N LEU A 104 6.51 17.67 -23.60
CA LEU A 104 7.62 18.53 -23.17
C LEU A 104 8.90 17.72 -22.88
N SER A 105 8.78 16.55 -22.25
CA SER A 105 9.93 15.68 -21.98
C SER A 105 10.61 15.18 -23.26
N TYR A 106 9.84 14.80 -24.28
CA TYR A 106 10.41 14.39 -25.57
C TYR A 106 11.06 15.55 -26.33
N GLU A 107 10.46 16.74 -26.26
CA GLU A 107 11.05 17.94 -26.87
C GLU A 107 12.41 18.28 -26.23
N ILE A 108 12.52 18.15 -24.91
CA ILE A 108 13.79 18.32 -24.19
C ILE A 108 14.81 17.30 -24.67
N LEU A 109 14.45 16.01 -24.73
CA LEU A 109 15.37 14.95 -25.14
C LEU A 109 15.84 15.09 -26.58
N GLN A 110 14.92 15.46 -27.50
CA GLN A 110 15.27 15.71 -28.89
C GLN A 110 16.24 16.88 -29.05
N GLN A 111 16.11 17.92 -28.23
CA GLN A 111 17.04 19.05 -28.21
C GLN A 111 18.40 18.72 -27.59
N LEU A 112 18.49 17.62 -26.84
CA LEU A 112 19.73 17.07 -26.28
C LEU A 112 20.34 15.97 -27.17
N ASP A 113 19.83 15.79 -28.39
CA ASP A 113 20.26 14.74 -29.33
C ASP A 113 20.12 13.30 -28.79
N GLU A 114 19.23 13.07 -27.82
CA GLU A 114 18.93 11.73 -27.28
C GLU A 114 17.69 11.15 -27.96
N GLU A 115 17.87 10.08 -28.74
CA GLU A 115 16.78 9.32 -29.35
C GLU A 115 16.30 8.21 -28.41
N LEU A 116 15.13 8.39 -27.78
CA LEU A 116 14.43 7.28 -27.15
C LEU A 116 13.73 6.41 -28.21
N PRO A 117 13.64 5.08 -28.02
CA PRO A 117 12.86 4.24 -28.92
C PRO A 117 11.40 4.74 -28.94
N ARG A 118 11.00 5.33 -30.07
CA ARG A 118 9.61 5.71 -30.33
C ARG A 118 8.81 4.41 -30.48
N LEU A 119 8.04 4.03 -29.47
CA LEU A 119 7.01 3.03 -29.67
C LEU A 119 5.92 3.67 -30.55
N VAL A 120 5.96 3.29 -31.82
CA VAL A 120 5.02 3.70 -32.86
C VAL A 120 3.65 3.11 -32.56
N ALA A 121 2.64 3.98 -32.48
CA ALA A 121 1.21 3.71 -32.66
C ALA A 121 0.50 2.77 -31.65
N GLU A 122 0.13 3.28 -30.47
CA GLU A 122 -1.14 2.90 -29.80
C GLU A 122 -1.78 4.14 -29.12
N PRO A 123 -3.11 4.36 -29.26
CA PRO A 123 -3.84 5.38 -28.52
C PRO A 123 -4.35 4.86 -27.16
N GLY A 124 -3.92 5.51 -26.07
CA GLY A 124 -4.16 5.17 -24.65
C GLY A 124 -2.84 4.74 -23.97
N LEU A 125 -2.46 5.05 -22.73
CA LEU A 125 -3.12 5.54 -21.52
C LEU A 125 -1.97 5.95 -20.52
N TYR A 126 -2.00 7.11 -19.84
CA TYR A 126 -2.45 7.27 -18.43
C TYR A 126 -1.39 6.84 -17.37
N GLU A 127 -0.56 7.77 -16.86
CA GLU A 127 0.30 7.72 -15.62
C GLU A 127 1.86 7.63 -15.74
N ASP A 128 2.43 8.60 -16.47
CA ASP A 128 3.76 8.55 -17.13
C ASP A 128 5.03 8.80 -16.30
N TRP A 129 5.44 7.80 -15.50
CA TRP A 129 6.86 7.36 -15.53
C TRP A 129 7.08 5.98 -14.93
N GLN A 130 6.19 5.54 -14.02
CA GLN A 130 6.32 4.25 -13.31
C GLN A 130 5.15 3.29 -13.52
N LEU A 131 4.01 3.74 -14.06
CA LEU A 131 2.76 2.96 -14.03
C LEU A 131 2.15 2.67 -15.41
N SER A 132 2.57 3.35 -16.49
CA SER A 132 1.88 3.31 -17.80
C SER A 132 2.68 2.77 -19.00
N GLU A 133 3.98 3.08 -19.13
CA GLU A 133 4.86 2.53 -20.19
C GLU A 133 6.11 1.82 -19.63
N PRO A 134 5.96 0.59 -19.10
CA PRO A 134 7.08 -0.17 -18.51
C PRO A 134 8.23 -0.43 -19.49
N ALA A 135 7.96 -0.40 -20.79
CA ALA A 135 8.94 -0.63 -21.84
C ALA A 135 9.94 0.53 -22.00
N LEU A 136 9.48 1.78 -21.83
CA LEU A 136 10.34 2.95 -21.97
C LEU A 136 11.18 3.19 -20.72
N LEU A 137 10.61 2.96 -19.53
CA LEU A 137 11.34 3.07 -18.26
C LEU A 137 12.61 2.22 -18.28
N ARG A 138 12.52 0.99 -18.81
CA ARG A 138 13.69 0.12 -18.98
C ARG A 138 14.74 0.75 -19.86
N SER A 139 14.35 1.30 -21.00
CA SER A 139 15.27 1.93 -21.95
C SER A 139 15.98 3.14 -21.35
N VAL A 140 15.24 4.01 -20.63
CA VAL A 140 15.82 5.20 -19.99
C VAL A 140 16.75 4.80 -18.85
N VAL A 141 16.32 3.89 -17.99
CA VAL A 141 17.14 3.44 -16.86
C VAL A 141 18.41 2.74 -17.35
N LEU A 142 18.33 1.89 -18.38
CA LEU A 142 19.50 1.28 -19.01
C LEU A 142 20.44 2.35 -19.59
N ARG A 143 19.92 3.39 -20.22
CA ARG A 143 20.72 4.51 -20.73
C ARG A 143 21.40 5.27 -19.60
N MET A 144 20.71 5.55 -18.49
CA MET A 144 21.31 6.19 -17.30
C MET A 144 22.43 5.36 -16.69
N VAL A 145 22.25 4.03 -16.61
CA VAL A 145 23.30 3.10 -16.15
C VAL A 145 24.48 3.08 -17.13
N GLN A 146 24.21 3.02 -18.43
CA GLN A 146 25.25 3.02 -19.47
C GLN A 146 26.11 4.28 -19.40
N ILE A 147 25.50 5.48 -19.34
CA ILE A 147 26.22 6.75 -19.21
C ILE A 147 27.06 6.76 -17.93
N THR A 148 26.49 6.31 -16.81
CA THR A 148 27.21 6.21 -15.53
C THR A 148 28.44 5.29 -15.61
N LEU A 149 28.35 4.19 -16.36
CA LEU A 149 29.45 3.24 -16.51
C LEU A 149 30.53 3.71 -17.50
N LEU A 150 30.16 4.47 -18.53
CA LEU A 150 31.08 4.96 -19.55
C LEU A 150 31.78 6.26 -19.14
N ASP A 151 31.02 7.21 -18.60
CA ASP A 151 31.48 8.59 -18.35
C ASP A 151 31.79 8.86 -16.88
N GLY A 152 31.46 7.91 -16.00
CA GLY A 152 31.72 7.99 -14.56
C GLY A 152 30.51 8.42 -13.72
N LEU A 153 30.74 8.53 -12.41
CA LEU A 153 29.69 8.84 -11.44
C LEU A 153 29.34 10.33 -11.44
N CYS A 154 28.04 10.64 -11.38
CA CYS A 154 27.51 11.97 -11.14
C CYS A 154 26.42 11.93 -10.05
N ASP A 155 25.92 13.09 -9.63
CA ASP A 155 24.90 13.23 -8.58
C ASP A 155 23.59 12.47 -8.88
N TYR A 156 23.34 12.13 -10.15
CA TYR A 156 22.17 11.35 -10.58
C TYR A 156 22.43 9.86 -10.81
N SER A 157 23.69 9.42 -10.79
CA SER A 157 24.05 8.00 -10.86
C SER A 157 23.36 7.14 -9.79
N PRO A 158 23.15 7.59 -8.54
CA PRO A 158 22.38 6.83 -7.55
C PRO A 158 20.95 6.50 -8.00
N VAL A 159 20.28 7.45 -8.69
CA VAL A 159 18.91 7.25 -9.20
C VAL A 159 18.89 6.16 -10.27
N ALA A 160 19.90 6.11 -11.14
CA ALA A 160 20.03 5.09 -12.17
C ALA A 160 20.03 3.67 -11.57
N PHE A 161 20.90 3.43 -10.56
CA PHE A 161 20.99 2.13 -9.90
C PHE A 161 19.74 1.79 -9.08
N ALA A 162 19.14 2.78 -8.42
CA ALA A 162 17.87 2.60 -7.69
C ALA A 162 16.74 2.17 -8.63
N ALA A 163 16.59 2.85 -9.78
CA ALA A 163 15.55 2.56 -10.76
C ALA A 163 15.81 1.29 -11.58
N PHE A 164 17.07 0.84 -11.68
CA PHE A 164 17.46 -0.42 -12.34
C PHE A 164 17.20 -1.64 -11.45
N SER A 165 17.24 -1.46 -10.12
CA SER A 165 17.06 -2.55 -9.15
C SER A 165 15.80 -3.42 -9.35
N PRO A 166 14.61 -2.89 -9.69
CA PRO A 166 13.39 -3.69 -9.76
C PRO A 166 13.35 -4.64 -10.97
N PHE A 167 14.21 -4.45 -11.97
CA PHE A 167 14.23 -5.30 -13.16
C PHE A 167 14.61 -6.75 -12.82
N TYR A 168 15.44 -6.94 -11.79
CA TYR A 168 15.81 -8.27 -11.29
C TYR A 168 14.67 -9.03 -10.59
N LEU A 169 13.53 -8.37 -10.29
CA LEU A 169 12.38 -9.03 -9.65
C LEU A 169 11.49 -9.79 -10.64
N ARG A 170 11.52 -9.43 -11.93
CA ARG A 170 10.61 -9.98 -12.96
C ARG A 170 11.31 -10.75 -14.09
N GLU A 171 12.63 -10.81 -14.08
CA GLU A 171 13.40 -11.54 -15.10
C GLU A 171 13.24 -13.06 -14.99
N ALA A 172 13.42 -13.78 -16.10
CA ALA A 172 13.19 -15.22 -16.19
C ALA A 172 14.07 -16.06 -15.24
N GLU A 173 15.22 -15.54 -14.82
CA GLU A 173 16.13 -16.17 -13.84
C GLU A 173 15.94 -15.67 -12.40
N GLN A 174 15.04 -14.71 -12.15
CA GLN A 174 14.71 -14.06 -10.87
C GLN A 174 15.87 -14.05 -9.84
N ASP A 175 16.59 -12.94 -9.73
CA ASP A 175 17.54 -12.73 -8.61
C ASP A 175 17.16 -11.50 -7.79
N PRO A 176 16.14 -11.63 -6.91
CA PRO A 176 15.70 -10.52 -6.09
C PRO A 176 16.77 -9.98 -5.14
N VAL A 177 17.73 -10.82 -4.76
CA VAL A 177 18.85 -10.43 -3.90
C VAL A 177 19.80 -9.48 -4.64
N ARG A 178 20.05 -9.68 -5.95
CA ARG A 178 20.80 -8.72 -6.76
C ARG A 178 20.08 -7.37 -6.85
N GLY A 179 18.77 -7.37 -7.08
CA GLY A 179 17.95 -6.16 -7.05
C GLY A 179 18.11 -5.41 -5.72
N TYR A 180 17.95 -6.11 -4.61
CA TYR A 180 18.17 -5.55 -3.27
C TYR A 180 19.60 -5.00 -3.06
N ARG A 181 20.64 -5.69 -3.52
CA ARG A 181 22.03 -5.20 -3.43
C ARG A 181 22.26 -3.92 -4.22
N LEU A 182 21.61 -3.78 -5.38
CA LEU A 182 21.67 -2.54 -6.17
C LEU A 182 20.93 -1.39 -5.49
N ALA A 183 19.78 -1.66 -4.88
CA ALA A 183 19.08 -0.70 -4.03
C ALA A 183 19.96 -0.23 -2.85
N LYS A 184 20.71 -1.13 -2.21
CA LYS A 184 21.69 -0.74 -1.18
C LYS A 184 22.91 -0.02 -1.72
N LEU A 185 23.32 -0.30 -2.95
CA LEU A 185 24.38 0.44 -3.62
C LEU A 185 23.96 1.89 -3.86
N SER A 186 22.74 2.14 -4.33
CA SER A 186 22.27 3.51 -4.58
C SER A 186 22.28 4.36 -3.31
N PHE A 187 21.85 3.81 -2.17
CA PHE A 187 21.96 4.51 -0.87
C PHE A 187 23.39 4.89 -0.53
N ARG A 188 24.35 3.95 -0.67
CA ARG A 188 25.76 4.22 -0.41
C ARG A 188 26.34 5.27 -1.36
N LEU A 189 25.92 5.27 -2.61
CA LEU A 189 26.35 6.26 -3.59
C LEU A 189 25.81 7.66 -3.27
N VAL A 190 24.57 7.78 -2.77
CA VAL A 190 24.05 9.06 -2.29
C VAL A 190 24.94 9.65 -1.21
N ASP A 191 25.32 8.85 -0.21
CA ASP A 191 26.15 9.32 0.90
C ASP A 191 27.59 9.61 0.45
N ASN A 192 28.19 8.76 -0.39
CA ASN A 192 29.56 8.95 -0.88
C ASN A 192 29.71 10.18 -1.78
N LEU A 193 28.70 10.48 -2.61
CA LEU A 193 28.71 11.63 -3.51
C LEU A 193 28.17 12.90 -2.86
N ASN A 194 27.64 12.82 -1.63
CA ASN A 194 26.84 13.88 -1.01
C ASN A 194 25.69 14.37 -1.91
N ALA A 195 25.06 13.46 -2.67
CA ALA A 195 24.01 13.77 -3.64
C ALA A 195 22.66 14.01 -2.95
N THR A 196 22.56 15.08 -2.16
CA THR A 196 21.39 15.39 -1.32
C THR A 196 20.13 15.66 -2.14
N ALA A 197 20.28 16.22 -3.36
CA ALA A 197 19.18 16.54 -4.26
C ALA A 197 18.38 15.30 -4.71
N CYS A 198 19.02 14.14 -4.87
CA CYS A 198 18.36 12.92 -5.34
C CYS A 198 18.01 11.94 -4.21
N LYS A 199 18.38 12.25 -2.96
CA LYS A 199 18.21 11.36 -1.79
C LYS A 199 16.75 10.94 -1.57
N ALA A 200 15.80 11.87 -1.71
CA ALA A 200 14.38 11.59 -1.57
C ALA A 200 13.87 10.62 -2.64
N ASN A 201 14.26 10.86 -3.90
CA ASN A 201 13.92 10.00 -5.04
C ASN A 201 14.50 8.58 -4.87
N VAL A 202 15.81 8.49 -4.59
CA VAL A 202 16.50 7.20 -4.38
C VAL A 202 15.83 6.42 -3.25
N ASN A 203 15.51 7.08 -2.14
CA ASN A 203 14.84 6.44 -1.01
C ASN A 203 13.50 5.83 -1.42
N TYR A 204 12.62 6.63 -2.05
CA TYR A 204 11.35 6.15 -2.54
C TYR A 204 11.51 4.95 -3.50
N VAL A 205 12.30 5.10 -4.56
CA VAL A 205 12.41 4.10 -5.63
C VAL A 205 13.03 2.80 -5.10
N ALA A 206 14.12 2.90 -4.34
CA ALA A 206 14.82 1.73 -3.81
C ALA A 206 13.98 0.98 -2.77
N GLN A 207 13.21 1.69 -1.94
CA GLN A 207 12.39 1.06 -0.90
C GLN A 207 11.15 0.39 -1.49
N GLU A 208 10.34 1.13 -2.24
CA GLU A 208 9.02 0.67 -2.70
C GLU A 208 9.11 -0.42 -3.77
N PHE A 209 10.20 -0.47 -4.55
CA PHE A 209 10.30 -1.38 -5.70
C PHE A 209 11.34 -2.48 -5.58
N ALA A 210 12.17 -2.49 -4.53
CA ALA A 210 13.21 -3.52 -4.39
C ALA A 210 13.46 -3.97 -2.95
N SER A 211 13.53 -3.04 -1.99
CA SER A 211 13.99 -3.38 -0.64
C SER A 211 12.98 -4.22 0.16
N TRP A 212 11.69 -4.11 -0.14
CA TRP A 212 10.60 -4.89 0.47
C TRP A 212 10.71 -6.40 0.31
N VAL A 213 11.51 -6.86 -0.64
CA VAL A 213 11.80 -8.28 -0.82
C VAL A 213 12.56 -8.86 0.38
N CYS A 214 13.46 -8.08 0.97
CA CYS A 214 14.36 -8.54 2.03
C CYS A 214 14.14 -7.82 3.37
N GLU A 215 13.61 -6.59 3.37
CA GLU A 215 13.40 -5.80 4.58
C GLU A 215 11.96 -5.85 5.08
N PRO A 216 11.73 -5.83 6.41
CA PRO A 216 10.40 -5.72 6.98
C PRO A 216 9.61 -4.53 6.44
N PHE A 217 8.32 -4.72 6.11
CA PHE A 217 7.45 -3.62 5.67
C PHE A 217 7.37 -2.47 6.69
N GLN A 218 7.41 -2.78 7.98
CA GLN A 218 7.47 -1.78 9.05
C GLN A 218 8.74 -0.90 8.95
N SER A 219 9.90 -1.52 8.64
CA SER A 219 11.17 -0.80 8.46
C SER A 219 11.14 0.11 7.23
N ILE A 220 10.46 -0.34 6.18
CA ILE A 220 10.29 0.42 4.93
C ILE A 220 9.42 1.64 5.15
N ALA A 221 8.32 1.51 5.89
CA ALA A 221 7.49 2.62 6.28
C ALA A 221 8.31 3.72 6.98
N GLU A 222 9.18 3.35 7.93
CA GLU A 222 10.06 4.31 8.61
C GLU A 222 11.13 4.91 7.67
N SER A 223 11.69 4.11 6.77
CA SER A 223 12.65 4.63 5.79
C SER A 223 12.03 5.68 4.87
N HIS A 224 10.75 5.56 4.54
CA HIS A 224 10.07 6.56 3.73
C HIS A 224 9.97 7.92 4.44
N LEU A 225 9.93 7.98 5.78
CA LEU A 225 10.03 9.24 6.53
C LEU A 225 11.41 9.89 6.40
N ILE A 226 12.47 9.08 6.27
CA ILE A 226 13.83 9.61 5.99
C ILE A 226 13.85 10.26 4.60
N GLY A 227 13.24 9.62 3.61
CA GLY A 227 13.07 10.18 2.26
C GLY A 227 12.24 11.46 2.26
N TYR A 228 11.14 11.47 3.01
CA TYR A 228 10.30 12.65 3.23
C TYR A 228 11.10 13.84 3.80
N ALA A 229 11.82 13.62 4.90
CA ALA A 229 12.64 14.65 5.53
C ALA A 229 13.74 15.17 4.59
N ALA A 230 14.40 14.27 3.84
CA ALA A 230 15.39 14.66 2.85
C ALA A 230 14.78 15.51 1.73
N GLY A 231 13.61 15.15 1.22
CA GLY A 231 12.90 15.92 0.18
C GLY A 231 12.50 17.31 0.65
N ARG A 232 12.05 17.43 1.91
CA ARG A 232 11.75 18.74 2.52
C ARG A 232 12.98 19.63 2.65
N GLN A 233 14.13 19.06 2.99
CA GLN A 233 15.39 19.79 3.12
C GLN A 233 15.96 20.22 1.76
N SER A 234 15.80 19.40 0.72
CA SER A 234 16.31 19.69 -0.62
C SER A 234 15.35 20.51 -1.49
N GLY A 235 14.11 20.74 -1.06
CA GLY A 235 13.07 21.40 -1.85
C GLY A 235 12.37 20.47 -2.85
N ASP A 236 12.63 19.16 -2.82
CA ASP A 236 11.97 18.17 -3.67
C ASP A 236 10.56 17.86 -3.16
N ALA A 237 9.62 18.75 -3.47
CA ALA A 237 8.24 18.65 -3.04
C ALA A 237 7.55 17.36 -3.50
N LEU A 238 7.83 16.91 -4.74
CA LEU A 238 7.21 15.72 -5.32
C LEU A 238 7.62 14.45 -4.55
N ASN A 239 8.93 14.20 -4.40
CA ASN A 239 9.40 13.00 -3.73
C ASN A 239 9.19 13.07 -2.21
N SER A 240 9.14 14.27 -1.63
CA SER A 240 8.64 14.46 -0.27
C SER A 240 7.20 13.96 -0.14
N THR A 241 6.26 14.47 -0.95
CA THR A 241 4.84 14.05 -0.90
C THR A 241 4.69 12.53 -1.11
N LEU A 242 5.44 11.95 -2.05
CA LEU A 242 5.48 10.49 -2.24
C LEU A 242 6.00 9.75 -1.00
N GLY A 243 7.10 10.21 -0.40
CA GLY A 243 7.66 9.60 0.81
C GLY A 243 6.65 9.53 1.95
N TYR A 244 5.91 10.61 2.22
CA TYR A 244 4.90 10.58 3.27
C TYR A 244 3.71 9.66 2.92
N TYR A 245 3.27 9.66 1.66
CA TYR A 245 2.24 8.73 1.18
C TYR A 245 2.64 7.26 1.39
N PHE A 246 3.85 6.87 0.96
CA PHE A 246 4.31 5.48 1.08
C PHE A 246 4.60 5.07 2.52
N HIS A 247 4.98 6.01 3.39
CA HIS A 247 5.03 5.75 4.83
C HIS A 247 3.65 5.32 5.35
N MET A 248 2.60 6.10 5.05
CA MET A 248 1.24 5.79 5.51
C MET A 248 0.72 4.49 4.89
N LEU A 249 0.93 4.28 3.59
CA LEU A 249 0.51 3.06 2.90
C LEU A 249 1.16 1.82 3.52
N ASN A 250 2.50 1.81 3.67
CA ASN A 250 3.21 0.67 4.24
C ASN A 250 2.89 0.49 5.75
N GLY A 251 2.65 1.58 6.47
CA GLY A 251 2.15 1.54 7.85
C GLY A 251 0.79 0.85 7.95
N TYR A 252 -0.15 1.22 7.08
CA TYR A 252 -1.47 0.59 6.95
C TYR A 252 -1.35 -0.91 6.63
N LEU A 253 -0.56 -1.27 5.62
CA LEU A 253 -0.37 -2.66 5.19
C LEU A 253 0.31 -3.55 6.25
N SER A 254 1.16 -2.96 7.09
CA SER A 254 1.88 -3.66 8.15
C SER A 254 1.15 -3.73 9.50
N GLY A 255 -0.09 -3.24 9.57
CA GLY A 255 -0.92 -3.36 10.76
C GLY A 255 -0.74 -2.25 11.79
N THR A 256 -0.25 -1.06 11.39
CA THR A 256 -0.27 0.12 12.26
C THR A 256 -1.70 0.43 12.69
N ASN A 257 -1.87 0.94 13.92
CA ASN A 257 -3.19 1.23 14.48
C ASN A 257 -3.99 2.16 13.56
N LEU A 258 -5.22 1.75 13.22
CA LEU A 258 -6.06 2.41 12.22
C LEU A 258 -6.46 3.83 12.63
N SER A 259 -6.49 4.18 13.92
CA SER A 259 -6.76 5.56 14.35
C SER A 259 -5.65 6.52 13.92
N ILE A 260 -4.39 6.06 13.96
CA ILE A 260 -3.23 6.83 13.49
C ILE A 260 -3.33 7.00 11.98
N ILE A 261 -3.58 5.91 11.24
CA ILE A 261 -3.74 5.93 9.78
C ILE A 261 -4.89 6.86 9.37
N ARG A 262 -6.03 6.78 10.04
CA ARG A 262 -7.20 7.63 9.77
C ARG A 262 -6.86 9.11 9.94
N HIS A 263 -6.19 9.46 11.03
CA HIS A 263 -5.80 10.84 11.31
C HIS A 263 -4.76 11.36 10.30
N SER A 264 -3.67 10.61 10.09
CA SER A 264 -2.58 11.01 9.20
C SER A 264 -3.03 11.13 7.74
N SER A 265 -3.86 10.19 7.27
CA SER A 265 -4.43 10.22 5.92
C SER A 265 -5.45 11.35 5.74
N GLY A 266 -6.30 11.60 6.74
CA GLY A 266 -7.24 12.72 6.71
C GLY A 266 -6.52 14.07 6.62
N ASP A 267 -5.47 14.27 7.42
CA ASP A 267 -4.61 15.45 7.36
C ASP A 267 -3.93 15.62 6.00
N PHE A 268 -3.43 14.51 5.44
CA PHE A 268 -2.79 14.52 4.13
C PHE A 268 -3.76 14.88 3.01
N ILE A 269 -4.97 14.30 2.99
CA ILE A 269 -5.99 14.64 1.99
C ILE A 269 -6.35 16.13 2.09
N ARG A 270 -6.50 16.67 3.30
CA ARG A 270 -6.75 18.11 3.49
C ARG A 270 -5.61 18.98 2.96
N ASP A 271 -4.36 18.60 3.18
CA ASP A 271 -3.21 19.31 2.62
C ASP A 271 -3.19 19.27 1.09
N LEU A 272 -3.46 18.10 0.47
CA LEU A 272 -3.56 17.96 -0.99
C LEU A 272 -4.67 18.85 -1.58
N LEU A 273 -5.86 18.85 -0.97
CA LEU A 273 -7.00 19.67 -1.41
C LEU A 273 -6.68 21.18 -1.28
N ARG A 274 -6.09 21.61 -0.16
CA ARG A 274 -5.66 23.01 0.03
C ARG A 274 -4.66 23.46 -1.04
N ARG A 275 -3.76 22.57 -1.48
CA ARG A 275 -2.78 22.82 -2.54
C ARG A 275 -3.33 22.61 -3.95
N LYS A 276 -4.62 22.25 -4.07
CA LYS A 276 -5.27 21.89 -5.35
C LYS A 276 -4.51 20.78 -6.10
N GLN A 277 -3.90 19.86 -5.37
CA GLN A 277 -3.17 18.73 -5.92
C GLN A 277 -4.09 17.52 -6.06
N GLN A 278 -4.20 16.99 -7.27
CA GLN A 278 -4.99 15.78 -7.55
C GLN A 278 -4.14 14.50 -7.46
N PHE A 279 -2.82 14.62 -7.69
CA PHE A 279 -1.88 13.53 -7.55
C PHE A 279 -1.92 12.91 -6.14
N LEU A 280 -2.00 11.57 -6.07
CA LEU A 280 -2.14 10.77 -4.83
C LEU A 280 -3.43 10.96 -4.03
N ARG A 281 -4.36 11.83 -4.43
CA ARG A 281 -5.64 12.03 -3.73
C ARG A 281 -6.44 10.72 -3.67
N ASN A 282 -6.81 10.19 -4.83
CA ASN A 282 -7.62 8.98 -4.96
C ASN A 282 -7.02 7.76 -4.22
N PRO A 283 -5.73 7.40 -4.41
CA PRO A 283 -5.17 6.26 -3.69
C PRO A 283 -5.02 6.50 -2.18
N THR A 284 -4.93 7.75 -1.72
CA THR A 284 -4.98 8.05 -0.28
C THR A 284 -6.39 7.84 0.28
N CYS A 285 -7.42 8.27 -0.45
CA CYS A 285 -8.81 8.07 -0.05
C CYS A 285 -9.14 6.59 0.14
N LEU A 286 -8.59 5.68 -0.66
CA LEU A 286 -8.87 4.24 -0.55
C LEU A 286 -8.56 3.69 0.86
N PHE A 287 -7.35 3.88 1.36
CA PHE A 287 -7.00 3.38 2.70
C PHE A 287 -7.53 4.27 3.83
N HIS A 288 -7.81 5.56 3.57
CA HIS A 288 -8.56 6.40 4.51
C HIS A 288 -9.97 5.83 4.73
N TYR A 289 -10.71 5.59 3.65
CA TYR A 289 -12.09 5.08 3.70
C TYR A 289 -12.10 3.67 4.31
N GLN A 290 -11.04 2.89 4.06
CA GLN A 290 -10.87 1.59 4.68
C GLN A 290 -10.71 1.68 6.19
N SER A 291 -9.92 2.64 6.68
CA SER A 291 -9.78 2.89 8.12
C SER A 291 -11.10 3.30 8.76
N VAL A 292 -11.88 4.17 8.11
CA VAL A 292 -13.22 4.57 8.58
C VAL A 292 -14.14 3.36 8.66
N ALA A 293 -14.20 2.57 7.59
CA ALA A 293 -15.06 1.38 7.53
C ALA A 293 -14.72 0.38 8.64
N PHE A 294 -13.44 0.13 8.90
CA PHE A 294 -13.02 -0.82 9.94
C PHE A 294 -13.20 -0.31 11.36
N ILE A 295 -13.19 1.01 11.59
CA ILE A 295 -13.40 1.60 12.92
C ILE A 295 -14.91 1.73 13.20
N ASP A 296 -15.66 2.36 12.29
CA ASP A 296 -17.03 2.82 12.53
C ASP A 296 -18.10 1.92 11.88
N GLY A 297 -17.74 1.17 10.83
CA GLY A 297 -18.64 0.30 10.07
C GLY A 297 -18.74 0.71 8.59
N LEU A 298 -19.28 -0.19 7.75
CA LEU A 298 -19.34 0.01 6.29
C LEU A 298 -20.21 1.20 5.85
N GLU A 299 -21.27 1.51 6.62
CA GLU A 299 -22.20 2.61 6.35
C GLU A 299 -21.69 3.97 6.86
N ALA A 300 -20.51 4.01 7.50
CA ALA A 300 -19.95 5.24 8.02
C ALA A 300 -19.50 6.14 6.88
N ASP A 301 -19.93 7.40 6.93
CA ASP A 301 -19.50 8.40 5.97
C ASP A 301 -18.02 8.74 6.19
N PRO A 302 -17.13 8.42 5.21
CA PRO A 302 -15.72 8.73 5.34
C PRO A 302 -15.42 10.23 5.26
N THR A 303 -16.33 11.04 4.73
CA THR A 303 -16.19 12.49 4.61
C THR A 303 -16.62 13.24 5.87
N ALA A 304 -17.50 12.65 6.69
CA ALA A 304 -18.00 13.26 7.92
C ALA A 304 -16.96 13.41 9.05
N VAL A 305 -15.87 12.62 9.02
CA VAL A 305 -14.96 12.52 10.17
C VAL A 305 -13.78 13.49 10.10
N ALA A 306 -13.73 14.35 9.09
CA ALA A 306 -12.93 15.56 9.18
C ALA A 306 -13.81 16.76 8.82
N ASP A 307 -14.01 17.66 9.79
CA ASP A 307 -14.50 19.01 9.52
C ASP A 307 -13.72 19.59 8.32
N GLY A 308 -14.43 19.93 7.24
CA GLY A 308 -13.90 20.64 6.09
C GLY A 308 -13.43 19.79 4.89
N PHE A 309 -13.85 18.52 4.75
CA PHE A 309 -13.91 17.94 3.41
C PHE A 309 -15.06 18.61 2.63
N ASP A 310 -14.76 19.14 1.45
CA ASP A 310 -15.75 19.69 0.53
C ASP A 310 -16.55 18.55 -0.13
N ASP A 311 -17.70 18.84 -0.75
CA ASP A 311 -18.55 17.92 -1.56
C ASP A 311 -17.82 17.35 -2.80
N SER A 312 -16.49 17.49 -2.87
CA SER A 312 -15.62 17.17 -4.01
C SER A 312 -14.91 15.82 -3.91
N LEU A 313 -15.02 15.10 -2.78
CA LEU A 313 -14.47 13.75 -2.65
C LEU A 313 -15.52 12.72 -3.09
N PRO A 314 -15.14 11.75 -3.94
CA PRO A 314 -16.10 10.75 -4.40
C PRO A 314 -16.47 9.77 -3.28
N SER A 315 -17.68 9.23 -3.37
CA SER A 315 -18.15 8.16 -2.47
C SER A 315 -17.38 6.86 -2.70
N TRP A 316 -17.56 5.87 -1.80
CA TRP A 316 -17.01 4.53 -2.03
C TRP A 316 -17.54 3.91 -3.33
N GLU A 317 -18.85 4.00 -3.59
CA GLU A 317 -19.45 3.47 -4.82
C GLU A 317 -18.90 4.16 -6.07
N GLU A 318 -18.74 5.49 -6.02
CA GLU A 318 -18.18 6.25 -7.12
C GLU A 318 -16.74 5.82 -7.42
N PHE A 319 -15.91 5.61 -6.40
CA PHE A 319 -14.55 5.08 -6.55
C PHE A 319 -14.52 3.70 -7.22
N MET A 320 -15.47 2.83 -6.90
CA MET A 320 -15.53 1.48 -7.44
C MET A 320 -16.08 1.44 -8.88
N LEU A 321 -16.85 2.46 -9.28
CA LEU A 321 -17.38 2.61 -10.64
C LEU A 321 -16.44 3.38 -11.58
N GLU A 322 -15.53 4.19 -11.03
CA GLU A 322 -14.56 4.97 -11.80
C GLU A 322 -13.61 4.05 -12.58
N LYS A 323 -13.66 4.13 -13.92
CA LYS A 323 -12.68 3.44 -14.77
C LYS A 323 -11.37 4.20 -14.76
N GLY A 324 -10.49 3.80 -13.85
CA GLY A 324 -9.14 4.32 -13.76
C GLY A 324 -8.11 3.49 -14.54
N PRO A 325 -6.83 3.88 -14.43
CA PRO A 325 -5.70 3.12 -14.93
C PRO A 325 -5.61 1.74 -14.25
N PRO A 326 -4.85 0.79 -14.83
CA PRO A 326 -4.74 -0.58 -14.28
C PRO A 326 -4.34 -0.60 -12.80
N ASP A 327 -3.44 0.30 -12.39
CA ASP A 327 -2.97 0.37 -11.00
C ASP A 327 -4.05 0.83 -10.02
N HIS A 328 -4.83 1.86 -10.40
CA HIS A 328 -5.97 2.32 -9.61
C HIS A 328 -7.00 1.22 -9.45
N THR A 329 -7.38 0.59 -10.57
CA THR A 329 -8.35 -0.51 -10.58
C THR A 329 -7.90 -1.67 -9.70
N MET A 330 -6.61 -2.03 -9.76
CA MET A 330 -6.00 -3.03 -8.89
C MET A 330 -6.14 -2.66 -7.42
N GLN A 331 -5.80 -1.42 -7.04
CA GLN A 331 -5.91 -0.96 -5.65
C GLN A 331 -7.37 -0.97 -5.15
N CYS A 332 -8.32 -0.47 -5.94
CA CYS A 332 -9.75 -0.50 -5.59
C CYS A 332 -10.22 -1.94 -5.31
N ASN A 333 -9.88 -2.85 -6.21
CA ASN A 333 -10.27 -4.25 -6.08
C ASN A 333 -9.61 -4.94 -4.86
N ILE A 334 -8.34 -4.62 -4.55
CA ILE A 334 -7.67 -5.13 -3.34
C ILE A 334 -8.42 -4.68 -2.07
N HIS A 335 -8.76 -3.39 -1.96
CA HIS A 335 -9.47 -2.88 -0.79
C HIS A 335 -10.89 -3.46 -0.68
N GLN A 336 -11.57 -3.68 -1.81
CA GLN A 336 -12.85 -4.37 -1.83
C GLN A 336 -12.76 -5.81 -1.34
N LEU A 337 -11.73 -6.56 -1.75
CA LEU A 337 -11.50 -7.92 -1.24
C LEU A 337 -11.28 -7.92 0.28
N MET A 338 -10.50 -6.96 0.78
CA MET A 338 -10.30 -6.78 2.23
C MET A 338 -11.62 -6.53 2.96
N ARG A 339 -12.49 -5.64 2.43
CA ARG A 339 -13.83 -5.38 3.00
C ARG A 339 -14.69 -6.63 3.02
N LEU A 340 -14.83 -7.31 1.88
CA LEU A 340 -15.67 -8.50 1.76
C LEU A 340 -15.22 -9.61 2.72
N LEU A 341 -13.91 -9.83 2.83
CA LEU A 341 -13.35 -10.83 3.74
C LEU A 341 -13.58 -10.45 5.21
N LEU A 342 -13.20 -9.22 5.59
CA LEU A 342 -13.24 -8.77 6.98
C LEU A 342 -14.64 -8.50 7.51
N PHE A 343 -15.63 -8.26 6.66
CA PHE A 343 -17.05 -8.17 7.05
C PHE A 343 -17.85 -9.44 6.75
N ARG A 344 -17.22 -10.48 6.17
CA ARG A 344 -17.85 -11.77 5.81
C ARG A 344 -19.03 -11.64 4.84
N GLN A 345 -19.02 -10.62 3.98
CA GLN A 345 -20.02 -10.38 2.94
C GLN A 345 -19.75 -11.13 1.63
N LEU A 346 -18.81 -12.10 1.63
CA LEU A 346 -18.48 -12.92 0.47
C LEU A 346 -19.68 -13.71 -0.09
N ASN A 347 -20.75 -13.89 0.70
CA ASN A 347 -21.92 -14.63 0.27
C ASN A 347 -22.94 -13.80 -0.51
N GLU A 348 -22.84 -12.47 -0.44
CA GLU A 348 -23.77 -11.52 -1.05
C GLU A 348 -23.36 -11.13 -2.48
N VAL A 349 -22.19 -11.62 -2.92
CA VAL A 349 -21.62 -11.28 -4.23
C VAL A 349 -21.63 -12.54 -5.10
N ASP A 350 -22.64 -12.66 -5.97
CA ASP A 350 -22.82 -13.80 -6.89
C ASP A 350 -21.65 -13.93 -7.90
N ASP A 351 -20.98 -12.81 -8.16
CA ASP A 351 -19.80 -12.72 -9.02
C ASP A 351 -18.81 -11.76 -8.33
N ILE A 352 -17.99 -12.24 -7.38
CA ILE A 352 -16.87 -11.46 -6.82
C ILE A 352 -16.10 -10.96 -8.03
N PRO A 353 -16.19 -9.65 -8.36
CA PRO A 353 -16.13 -9.16 -9.74
C PRO A 353 -14.94 -9.80 -10.42
N VAL A 354 -15.22 -10.81 -11.25
CA VAL A 354 -14.27 -11.64 -11.99
C VAL A 354 -12.84 -11.49 -11.49
N VAL A 355 -12.63 -11.97 -10.28
CA VAL A 355 -11.40 -12.55 -9.77
C VAL A 355 -10.13 -11.98 -10.39
N LEU A 356 -9.73 -10.81 -9.91
CA LEU A 356 -8.42 -10.19 -10.17
C LEU A 356 -7.36 -11.27 -10.26
N ASN A 357 -6.82 -11.59 -11.43
CA ASN A 357 -5.72 -12.54 -11.50
C ASN A 357 -4.45 -11.86 -10.96
N LEU A 358 -4.40 -11.44 -9.69
CA LEU A 358 -3.30 -10.64 -9.14
C LEU A 358 -2.00 -11.41 -9.19
N ALA A 359 -2.06 -12.72 -8.94
CA ALA A 359 -0.91 -13.59 -9.09
C ALA A 359 -0.42 -13.71 -10.56
N LEU A 360 -1.28 -13.42 -11.54
CA LEU A 360 -0.93 -13.34 -12.98
C LEU A 360 -0.75 -11.90 -13.46
N GLU A 361 -0.87 -10.90 -12.58
CA GLU A 361 -0.74 -9.49 -12.97
C GLU A 361 0.70 -9.21 -13.37
N LYS A 362 0.89 -8.88 -14.65
CA LYS A 362 2.20 -8.68 -15.27
C LYS A 362 2.42 -7.23 -15.71
N GLN A 363 1.39 -6.38 -15.70
CA GLN A 363 1.45 -5.00 -16.16
C GLN A 363 1.85 -4.07 -15.00
N SER A 364 1.16 -4.16 -13.86
CA SER A 364 1.45 -3.33 -12.67
C SER A 364 2.79 -3.72 -12.03
N PRO A 365 3.59 -2.80 -11.46
CA PRO A 365 4.87 -3.14 -10.81
C PRO A 365 4.69 -3.99 -9.53
N LEU A 366 5.67 -4.83 -9.21
CA LEU A 366 5.68 -5.57 -7.94
C LEU A 366 5.94 -4.59 -6.78
N ARG A 367 4.96 -4.48 -5.88
CA ARG A 367 4.95 -3.58 -4.72
C ARG A 367 4.28 -4.26 -3.53
N PRO A 368 4.51 -3.79 -2.30
CA PRO A 368 3.86 -4.33 -1.10
C PRO A 368 2.34 -4.46 -1.23
N ILE A 369 1.64 -3.43 -1.74
CA ILE A 369 0.18 -3.47 -1.93
C ILE A 369 -0.29 -4.64 -2.80
N LEU A 370 0.42 -4.95 -3.90
CA LEU A 370 0.09 -6.09 -4.76
C LEU A 370 0.35 -7.42 -4.05
N MET A 371 1.44 -7.53 -3.28
CA MET A 371 1.73 -8.75 -2.51
C MET A 371 0.65 -9.02 -1.46
N ILE A 372 0.21 -7.97 -0.75
CA ILE A 372 -0.92 -8.08 0.18
C ILE A 372 -2.20 -8.44 -0.59
N GLY A 373 -2.45 -7.83 -1.75
CA GLY A 373 -3.56 -8.18 -2.63
C GLY A 373 -3.62 -9.66 -2.98
N ILE A 374 -2.50 -10.25 -3.43
CA ILE A 374 -2.38 -11.68 -3.75
C ILE A 374 -2.73 -12.55 -2.53
N PHE A 375 -2.27 -12.16 -1.34
CA PHE A 375 -2.60 -12.87 -0.11
C PHE A 375 -4.12 -12.87 0.19
N TYR A 376 -4.78 -11.71 0.11
CA TYR A 376 -6.23 -11.63 0.30
C TYR A 376 -7.01 -12.36 -0.81
N GLU A 377 -6.54 -12.31 -2.07
CA GLU A 377 -7.10 -13.11 -3.17
C GLU A 377 -7.03 -14.61 -2.84
N GLY A 378 -5.91 -15.08 -2.30
CA GLY A 378 -5.72 -16.47 -1.88
C GLY A 378 -6.72 -16.92 -0.83
N LEU A 379 -6.93 -16.12 0.23
CA LEU A 379 -7.90 -16.42 1.30
C LEU A 379 -9.33 -16.49 0.76
N VAL A 380 -9.74 -15.49 -0.04
CA VAL A 380 -11.06 -15.48 -0.67
C VAL A 380 -11.22 -16.67 -1.62
N SER A 381 -10.17 -17.01 -2.38
CA SER A 381 -10.20 -18.13 -3.31
C SER A 381 -10.38 -19.47 -2.60
N PHE A 382 -9.67 -19.74 -1.50
CA PHE A 382 -9.88 -20.98 -0.73
C PHE A 382 -11.27 -21.03 -0.07
N TYR A 383 -11.77 -19.91 0.45
CA TYR A 383 -13.13 -19.81 0.95
C TYR A 383 -14.16 -20.18 -0.13
N MET A 384 -14.03 -19.60 -1.33
CA MET A 384 -14.93 -19.88 -2.46
C MET A 384 -14.78 -21.31 -2.97
N ALA A 385 -13.57 -21.87 -2.97
CA ALA A 385 -13.31 -23.26 -3.37
C ALA A 385 -14.04 -24.24 -2.45
N ARG A 386 -14.04 -24.02 -1.13
CA ARG A 386 -14.78 -24.84 -0.16
C ARG A 386 -16.29 -24.80 -0.36
N ARG A 387 -16.84 -23.65 -0.76
CA ARG A 387 -18.29 -23.46 -0.96
C ARG A 387 -18.77 -24.00 -2.30
N THR A 388 -18.08 -23.67 -3.38
CA THR A 388 -18.53 -23.94 -4.75
C THR A 388 -17.99 -25.26 -5.31
N MET A 389 -16.90 -25.78 -4.75
CA MET A 389 -16.13 -26.92 -5.26
C MET A 389 -15.61 -26.74 -6.70
N GLU A 390 -15.59 -25.50 -7.21
CA GLU A 390 -15.06 -25.20 -8.54
C GLU A 390 -13.52 -25.18 -8.56
N LYS A 391 -12.93 -25.84 -9.56
CA LYS A 391 -11.47 -25.93 -9.73
C LYS A 391 -10.79 -24.56 -9.90
N LYS A 392 -11.48 -23.58 -10.49
CA LYS A 392 -10.91 -22.24 -10.77
C LYS A 392 -10.43 -21.55 -9.49
N TRP A 393 -11.21 -21.65 -8.41
CA TRP A 393 -10.90 -21.03 -7.13
C TRP A 393 -9.74 -21.72 -6.44
N ARG A 394 -9.72 -23.06 -6.48
CA ARG A 394 -8.59 -23.83 -5.96
C ARG A 394 -7.27 -23.44 -6.63
N MET A 395 -7.23 -23.40 -7.96
CA MET A 395 -6.00 -23.05 -8.69
C MET A 395 -5.49 -21.66 -8.31
N LYS A 396 -6.39 -20.69 -8.09
CA LYS A 396 -6.01 -19.34 -7.68
C LYS A 396 -5.45 -19.28 -6.26
N GLY A 397 -6.09 -20.00 -5.33
CA GLY A 397 -5.54 -20.16 -3.98
C GLY A 397 -4.14 -20.78 -4.00
N GLU A 398 -3.94 -21.83 -4.79
CA GLU A 398 -2.63 -22.49 -4.95
C GLU A 398 -1.58 -21.54 -5.58
N MET A 399 -1.98 -20.66 -6.51
CA MET A 399 -1.08 -19.66 -7.09
C MET A 399 -0.68 -18.57 -6.08
N ALA A 400 -1.62 -18.08 -5.28
CA ALA A 400 -1.33 -17.13 -4.21
C ALA A 400 -0.38 -17.74 -3.17
N LEU A 401 -0.63 -19.00 -2.78
CA LEU A 401 0.22 -19.76 -1.88
C LEU A 401 1.62 -19.96 -2.44
N ALA A 402 1.75 -20.34 -3.73
CA ALA A 402 3.03 -20.48 -4.39
C ALA A 402 3.82 -19.15 -4.41
N SER A 403 3.13 -18.04 -4.64
CA SER A 403 3.74 -16.70 -4.58
C SER A 403 4.27 -16.38 -3.18
N MET A 404 3.44 -16.52 -2.13
CA MET A 404 3.87 -16.25 -0.74
C MET A 404 5.00 -17.18 -0.29
N THR A 405 4.97 -18.45 -0.72
CA THR A 405 6.02 -19.44 -0.43
C THR A 405 7.33 -19.11 -1.15
N HIS A 406 7.28 -18.59 -2.37
CA HIS A 406 8.47 -18.13 -3.08
C HIS A 406 9.09 -16.93 -2.36
N TRP A 407 8.31 -15.90 -2.04
CA TRP A 407 8.83 -14.69 -1.42
C TRP A 407 9.31 -14.89 0.03
N SER A 408 8.74 -15.86 0.76
CA SER A 408 9.19 -16.18 2.13
C SER A 408 10.62 -16.72 2.20
N GLN A 409 11.17 -17.21 1.07
CA GLN A 409 12.58 -17.61 0.98
C GLN A 409 13.53 -16.41 1.11
N TYR A 410 13.09 -15.21 0.75
CA TYR A 410 13.88 -13.97 0.82
C TYR A 410 13.57 -13.15 2.07
N SER A 411 12.31 -13.12 2.51
CA SER A 411 11.90 -12.48 3.76
C SER A 411 10.84 -13.31 4.47
N GLN A 412 11.28 -14.10 5.46
CA GLN A 412 10.34 -14.81 6.34
C GLN A 412 9.45 -13.81 7.10
N TRP A 413 10.01 -12.67 7.50
CA TRP A 413 9.30 -11.64 8.25
C TRP A 413 8.02 -11.18 7.52
N ASN A 414 8.12 -10.89 6.22
CA ASN A 414 6.99 -10.33 5.46
C ASN A 414 5.99 -11.39 4.98
N PHE A 415 6.44 -12.61 4.68
CA PHE A 415 5.65 -13.56 3.88
C PHE A 415 5.36 -14.90 4.56
N LEU A 416 6.11 -15.30 5.59
CA LEU A 416 5.95 -16.63 6.19
C LEU A 416 4.57 -16.83 6.79
N ASN A 417 4.07 -15.86 7.55
CA ASN A 417 2.76 -15.94 8.19
C ASN A 417 1.61 -16.06 7.17
N LYS A 418 1.71 -15.34 6.04
CA LYS A 418 0.77 -15.42 4.90
C LYS A 418 0.80 -16.80 4.24
N ALA A 419 2.01 -17.32 3.99
CA ALA A 419 2.18 -18.66 3.40
C ALA A 419 1.61 -19.75 4.31
N LEU A 420 1.89 -19.70 5.62
CA LEU A 420 1.35 -20.64 6.61
C LEU A 420 -0.18 -20.61 6.65
N LEU A 421 -0.78 -19.42 6.64
CA LEU A 421 -2.24 -19.29 6.69
C LEU A 421 -2.91 -19.80 5.41
N LEU A 422 -2.35 -19.48 4.22
CA LEU A 422 -2.85 -20.00 2.95
C LEU A 422 -2.70 -21.52 2.84
N GLU A 423 -1.58 -22.08 3.33
CA GLU A 423 -1.40 -23.53 3.39
C GLU A 423 -2.42 -24.16 4.35
N ALA A 424 -2.72 -23.53 5.49
CA ALA A 424 -3.75 -24.02 6.42
C ALA A 424 -5.13 -24.13 5.76
N GLU A 425 -5.54 -23.10 5.00
CA GLU A 425 -6.78 -23.09 4.22
C GLU A 425 -6.78 -24.16 3.12
N MET A 426 -5.65 -24.36 2.43
CA MET A 426 -5.49 -25.43 1.44
C MET A 426 -5.65 -26.81 2.08
N ARG A 427 -5.00 -27.06 3.22
CA ARG A 427 -5.09 -28.34 3.95
C ARG A 427 -6.51 -28.58 4.45
N CYS A 428 -7.17 -27.53 4.92
CA CYS A 428 -8.57 -27.60 5.30
C CYS A 428 -9.48 -27.99 4.12
N PHE A 429 -9.25 -27.42 2.93
CA PHE A 429 -9.96 -27.80 1.71
C PHE A 429 -9.70 -29.26 1.30
N LEU A 430 -8.46 -29.76 1.47
CA LEU A 430 -8.10 -31.14 1.17
C LEU A 430 -8.57 -32.17 2.21
N GLY A 431 -9.08 -31.73 3.36
CA GLY A 431 -9.51 -32.60 4.46
C GLY A 431 -8.36 -33.08 5.36
N ASP A 432 -7.14 -32.54 5.20
CA ASP A 432 -5.98 -32.84 6.04
C ASP A 432 -5.98 -31.95 7.29
N PHE A 433 -6.92 -32.24 8.17
CA PHE A 433 -7.22 -31.36 9.29
C PHE A 433 -6.14 -31.35 10.38
N ASP A 434 -5.36 -32.41 10.52
CA ASP A 434 -4.28 -32.48 11.51
C ASP A 434 -3.13 -31.55 11.15
N GLN A 435 -2.79 -31.45 9.87
CA GLN A 435 -1.81 -30.46 9.40
C GLN A 435 -2.38 -29.04 9.44
N ALA A 436 -3.63 -28.85 9.04
CA ALA A 436 -4.29 -27.54 9.11
C ALA A 436 -4.26 -26.96 10.54
N THR A 437 -4.52 -27.78 11.55
CA THR A 437 -4.48 -27.40 12.97
C THR A 437 -3.12 -26.81 13.37
N LYS A 438 -2.02 -27.44 12.96
CA LYS A 438 -0.66 -26.94 13.24
C LYS A 438 -0.38 -25.64 12.52
N LEU A 439 -0.72 -25.58 11.22
CA LEU A 439 -0.45 -24.42 10.37
C LEU A 439 -1.22 -23.18 10.80
N TYR A 440 -2.46 -23.31 11.29
CA TYR A 440 -3.19 -22.18 11.86
C TYR A 440 -2.48 -21.61 13.09
N ASN A 441 -2.04 -22.47 14.01
CA ASN A 441 -1.29 -22.03 15.20
C ASN A 441 0.03 -21.37 14.80
N ASP A 442 0.77 -21.98 13.88
CA ASP A 442 2.06 -21.45 13.40
C ASP A 442 1.87 -20.11 12.70
N ALA A 443 0.78 -19.92 11.94
CA ALA A 443 0.45 -18.65 11.30
C ALA A 443 0.15 -17.54 12.33
N VAL A 444 -0.61 -17.84 13.39
CA VAL A 444 -0.87 -16.89 14.49
C VAL A 444 0.43 -16.50 15.19
N VAL A 445 1.27 -17.48 15.55
CA VAL A 445 2.56 -17.24 16.21
C VAL A 445 3.52 -16.45 15.31
N ALA A 446 3.59 -16.77 14.02
CA ALA A 446 4.41 -16.05 13.06
C ALA A 446 3.94 -14.60 12.89
N SER A 447 2.64 -14.35 12.75
CA SER A 447 2.08 -12.99 12.67
C SER A 447 2.41 -12.16 13.91
N HIS A 448 2.31 -12.77 15.09
CA HIS A 448 2.68 -12.12 16.36
C HIS A 448 4.17 -11.74 16.39
N ASN A 449 5.05 -12.72 16.13
CA ASN A 449 6.49 -12.52 16.15
C ASN A 449 6.96 -11.48 15.12
N HIS A 450 6.30 -11.44 13.95
CA HIS A 450 6.59 -10.49 12.87
C HIS A 450 5.83 -9.17 12.98
N ARG A 451 5.03 -8.99 14.04
CA ARG A 451 4.31 -7.73 14.37
C ARG A 451 3.31 -7.29 13.29
N PHE A 452 2.59 -8.25 12.71
CA PHE A 452 1.44 -7.98 11.84
C PHE A 452 0.14 -8.21 12.61
N THR A 453 -0.25 -7.24 13.45
CA THR A 453 -1.42 -7.36 14.34
C THR A 453 -2.73 -7.61 13.57
N ASN A 454 -2.86 -6.99 12.39
CA ASN A 454 -3.97 -7.20 11.47
C ASN A 454 -4.05 -8.65 10.97
N GLU A 455 -2.91 -9.25 10.61
CA GLU A 455 -2.85 -10.62 10.10
C GLU A 455 -2.92 -11.66 11.22
N GLU A 456 -2.46 -11.32 12.43
CA GLU A 456 -2.67 -12.12 13.65
C GLU A 456 -4.17 -12.23 13.97
N ALA A 457 -4.91 -11.12 13.87
CA ALA A 457 -6.36 -11.08 14.08
C ALA A 457 -7.10 -11.97 13.07
N ILE A 458 -6.73 -11.89 11.78
CA ILE A 458 -7.32 -12.69 10.69
C ILE A 458 -7.00 -14.17 10.87
N ALA A 459 -5.74 -14.52 11.12
CA ALA A 459 -5.31 -15.91 11.33
C ALA A 459 -6.05 -16.54 12.51
N SER A 460 -6.21 -15.78 13.60
CA SER A 460 -6.95 -16.22 14.78
C SER A 460 -8.44 -16.40 14.49
N GLU A 461 -9.05 -15.50 13.71
CA GLU A 461 -10.46 -15.63 13.33
C GLU A 461 -10.70 -16.89 12.47
N LEU A 462 -9.85 -17.14 11.49
CA LEU A 462 -9.95 -18.31 10.61
C LEU A 462 -9.71 -19.62 11.37
N ALA A 463 -8.72 -19.64 12.27
CA ALA A 463 -8.50 -20.76 13.18
C ALA A 463 -9.74 -21.03 14.05
N ALA A 464 -10.35 -19.98 14.61
CA ALA A 464 -11.55 -20.10 15.43
C ALA A 464 -12.72 -20.74 14.66
N LEU A 465 -12.95 -20.30 13.42
CA LEU A 465 -13.96 -20.86 12.54
C LEU A 465 -13.68 -22.34 12.21
N PHE A 466 -12.42 -22.68 11.93
CA PHE A 466 -12.01 -24.06 11.69
C PHE A 466 -12.32 -24.99 12.89
N TYR A 467 -11.96 -24.59 14.11
CA TYR A 467 -12.28 -25.39 15.30
C TYR A 467 -13.79 -25.47 15.56
N PHE A 468 -14.53 -24.38 15.29
CA PHE A 468 -15.98 -24.34 15.45
C PHE A 468 -16.68 -25.35 14.52
N GLU A 469 -16.32 -25.39 13.24
CA GLU A 469 -16.87 -26.34 12.26
C GLU A 469 -16.60 -27.80 12.67
N ARG A 470 -15.48 -28.05 13.35
CA ARG A 470 -15.11 -29.36 13.91
C ARG A 470 -15.68 -29.63 15.30
N LYS A 471 -16.57 -28.77 15.81
CA LYS A 471 -17.22 -28.88 17.12
C LYS A 471 -16.25 -28.84 18.31
N SER A 472 -15.03 -28.35 18.10
CA SER A 472 -14.02 -28.12 19.15
C SER A 472 -14.23 -26.72 19.73
N TYR A 473 -15.34 -26.57 20.47
CA TYR A 473 -15.84 -25.25 20.87
C TYR A 473 -14.94 -24.53 21.88
N HIS A 474 -14.22 -25.26 22.74
CA HIS A 474 -13.36 -24.63 23.75
C HIS A 474 -12.19 -23.91 23.09
N GLU A 475 -11.53 -24.57 22.14
CA GLU A 475 -10.46 -24.05 21.32
C GLU A 475 -10.96 -22.89 20.46
N ALA A 476 -12.11 -23.05 19.81
CA ALA A 476 -12.73 -22.00 19.00
C ALA A 476 -12.96 -20.70 19.80
N LEU A 477 -13.46 -20.80 21.04
CA LEU A 477 -13.67 -19.64 21.90
C LEU A 477 -12.37 -18.93 22.29
N GLY A 478 -11.28 -19.68 22.52
CA GLY A 478 -9.97 -19.11 22.79
C GLY A 478 -9.45 -18.28 21.61
N PHE A 479 -9.54 -18.83 20.39
CA PHE A 479 -9.11 -18.12 19.18
C PHE A 479 -10.01 -16.92 18.84
N PHE A 480 -11.32 -17.00 19.05
CA PHE A 480 -12.20 -15.84 18.87
C PHE A 480 -11.86 -14.70 19.84
N ALA A 481 -11.64 -15.02 21.12
CA ALA A 481 -11.26 -14.01 22.10
C ALA A 481 -9.91 -13.35 21.75
N HIS A 482 -8.95 -14.15 21.29
CA HIS A 482 -7.65 -13.64 20.82
C HIS A 482 -7.82 -12.74 19.60
N SER A 483 -8.61 -13.17 18.60
CA SER A 483 -8.92 -12.39 17.40
C SER A 483 -9.57 -11.03 17.71
N VAL A 484 -10.58 -11.01 18.61
CA VAL A 484 -11.23 -9.76 19.05
C VAL A 484 -10.21 -8.79 19.63
N ARG A 485 -9.36 -9.26 20.56
CA ARG A 485 -8.30 -8.43 21.15
C ARG A 485 -7.35 -7.88 20.09
N CYS A 486 -6.89 -8.69 19.14
CA CYS A 486 -6.00 -8.22 18.07
C CYS A 486 -6.69 -7.19 17.16
N TYR A 487 -7.98 -7.36 16.84
CA TYR A 487 -8.73 -6.34 16.08
C TYR A 487 -8.90 -5.04 16.88
N GLU A 488 -9.12 -5.10 18.19
CA GLU A 488 -9.17 -3.94 19.07
C GLU A 488 -7.81 -3.21 19.14
N GLU A 489 -6.70 -3.96 19.30
CA GLU A 489 -5.34 -3.43 19.29
C GLU A 489 -4.97 -2.77 17.95
N TRP A 490 -5.37 -3.38 16.83
CA TRP A 490 -5.24 -2.78 15.51
C TRP A 490 -6.16 -1.56 15.31
N GLY A 491 -7.21 -1.42 16.12
CA GLY A 491 -8.18 -0.33 16.06
C GLY A 491 -9.40 -0.59 15.17
N ALA A 492 -9.55 -1.79 14.61
CA ALA A 492 -10.67 -2.19 13.76
C ALA A 492 -11.93 -2.51 14.58
N SER A 493 -12.46 -1.50 15.28
CA SER A 493 -13.53 -1.66 16.28
C SER A 493 -14.83 -2.23 15.73
N ALA A 494 -15.24 -1.86 14.51
CA ALA A 494 -16.43 -2.41 13.87
C ALA A 494 -16.24 -3.90 13.53
N VAL A 495 -15.04 -4.27 13.07
CA VAL A 495 -14.68 -5.66 12.77
C VAL A 495 -14.62 -6.49 14.06
N ALA A 496 -14.03 -5.95 15.13
CA ALA A 496 -13.99 -6.60 16.44
C ALA A 496 -15.40 -6.90 16.98
N LYS A 497 -16.32 -5.92 16.93
CA LYS A 497 -17.73 -6.12 17.35
C LYS A 497 -18.43 -7.23 16.58
N ARG A 498 -18.20 -7.33 15.26
CA ARG A 498 -18.72 -8.42 14.43
C ARG A 498 -18.18 -9.78 14.90
N VAL A 499 -16.88 -9.88 15.16
CA VAL A 499 -16.26 -11.14 15.62
C VAL A 499 -16.75 -11.52 17.01
N ASP A 500 -16.90 -10.55 17.91
CA ASP A 500 -17.43 -10.80 19.26
C ASP A 500 -18.89 -11.30 19.23
N ALA A 501 -19.72 -10.76 18.33
CA ALA A 501 -21.07 -11.30 18.10
C ALA A 501 -21.05 -12.78 17.67
N ASN A 502 -20.11 -13.18 16.81
CA ASN A 502 -19.91 -14.60 16.47
C ASN A 502 -19.44 -15.41 17.68
N CYS A 503 -18.52 -14.87 18.50
CA CYS A 503 -18.06 -15.51 19.73
C CYS A 503 -19.25 -15.79 20.69
N LEU A 504 -20.19 -14.85 20.83
CA LEU A 504 -21.39 -15.03 21.64
C LEU A 504 -22.31 -16.15 21.11
N LEU A 505 -22.46 -16.27 19.79
CA LEU A 505 -23.21 -17.37 19.16
C LEU A 505 -22.55 -18.73 19.41
N VAL A 506 -21.22 -18.79 19.41
CA VAL A 506 -20.49 -20.03 19.75
C VAL A 506 -20.67 -20.38 21.23
N LYS A 507 -20.61 -19.38 22.14
CA LYS A 507 -20.84 -19.60 23.58
C LYS A 507 -22.24 -20.15 23.86
N SER A 508 -23.27 -19.63 23.20
CA SER A 508 -24.64 -20.12 23.37
C SER A 508 -24.85 -21.53 22.80
N THR A 509 -24.20 -21.84 21.67
CA THR A 509 -24.22 -23.18 21.08
C THR A 509 -23.51 -24.19 21.99
N PHE A 510 -22.33 -23.83 22.53
CA PHE A 510 -21.57 -24.68 23.43
C PHE A 510 -22.30 -24.95 24.75
N SER A 511 -22.92 -23.93 25.34
CA SER A 511 -23.73 -24.10 26.56
C SER A 511 -24.95 -24.99 26.31
N ALA A 512 -25.62 -24.84 25.17
CA ALA A 512 -26.73 -25.70 24.77
C ALA A 512 -26.31 -27.17 24.56
N VAL A 513 -25.13 -27.42 23.97
CA VAL A 513 -24.56 -28.77 23.83
C VAL A 513 -24.23 -29.38 25.19
N ARG A 514 -23.56 -28.65 26.09
CA ARG A 514 -23.28 -29.13 27.46
C ARG A 514 -24.55 -29.43 28.25
N LEU A 515 -25.60 -28.62 28.10
CA LEU A 515 -26.91 -28.85 28.75
C LEU A 515 -27.62 -30.09 28.18
N ARG A 516 -27.45 -30.39 26.89
CA ARG A 516 -27.95 -31.66 26.29
C ARG A 516 -27.14 -32.86 26.73
N GLU A 517 -25.81 -32.76 26.78
CA GLU A 517 -24.95 -33.86 27.23
C GLU A 517 -25.17 -34.16 28.73
N SER A 518 -25.29 -33.14 29.57
CA SER A 518 -25.62 -33.32 30.99
C SER A 518 -27.03 -33.87 31.21
N SER A 519 -28.03 -33.48 30.41
CA SER A 519 -29.38 -34.05 30.51
C SER A 519 -29.47 -35.49 29.97
N LEU A 520 -28.68 -35.85 28.94
CA LEU A 520 -28.51 -37.23 28.49
C LEU A 520 -27.76 -38.08 29.52
N HIS A 521 -26.74 -37.54 30.18
CA HIS A 521 -26.04 -38.23 31.25
C HIS A 521 -26.97 -38.48 32.46
N PHE A 522 -27.74 -37.47 32.87
CA PHE A 522 -28.79 -37.63 33.90
C PHE A 522 -29.87 -38.64 33.49
N ALA A 523 -30.29 -38.66 32.22
CA ALA A 523 -31.25 -39.65 31.73
C ALA A 523 -30.67 -41.08 31.70
N SER A 524 -29.37 -41.23 31.40
CA SER A 524 -28.68 -42.53 31.45
C SER A 524 -28.51 -43.04 32.88
N GLU A 525 -28.17 -42.17 33.83
CA GLU A 525 -28.08 -42.52 35.26
C GLU A 525 -29.46 -42.88 35.84
N TYR A 526 -30.52 -42.15 35.46
CA TYR A 526 -31.90 -42.51 35.86
C TYR A 526 -32.37 -43.84 35.24
N SER A 527 -31.97 -44.13 34.01
CA SER A 527 -32.22 -45.41 33.33
C SER A 527 -31.50 -46.57 34.04
N GLU A 528 -30.22 -46.41 34.39
CA GLU A 528 -29.46 -47.42 35.12
C GLU A 528 -30.02 -47.65 36.54
N VAL A 529 -30.45 -46.59 37.23
CA VAL A 529 -31.10 -46.69 38.55
C VAL A 529 -32.48 -47.35 38.47
N THR A 530 -33.27 -47.10 37.42
CA THR A 530 -34.57 -47.77 37.24
C THR A 530 -34.44 -49.24 36.84
N VAL A 531 -33.43 -49.60 36.04
CA VAL A 531 -33.10 -51.00 35.73
C VAL A 531 -32.54 -51.73 36.96
N ALA A 532 -31.74 -51.07 37.81
CA ALA A 532 -31.27 -51.64 39.08
C ALA A 532 -32.43 -51.89 40.07
N LEU A 533 -33.37 -50.95 40.19
CA LEU A 533 -34.56 -51.10 41.05
C LEU A 533 -35.55 -52.16 40.54
N GLN A 534 -35.67 -52.36 39.21
CA GLN A 534 -36.47 -53.45 38.65
C GLN A 534 -35.81 -54.83 38.86
N ASN A 535 -34.49 -54.92 38.82
CA ASN A 535 -33.76 -56.16 39.06
C ASN A 535 -33.73 -56.59 40.54
N ASP A 536 -33.74 -55.65 41.49
CA ASP A 536 -33.87 -55.97 42.92
C ASP A 536 -35.30 -56.36 43.32
N GLY A 537 -36.33 -55.79 42.67
CA GLY A 537 -37.73 -56.20 42.86
C GLY A 537 -38.06 -57.60 42.32
N LEU A 538 -37.31 -58.09 41.33
CA LEU A 538 -37.47 -59.44 40.78
C LEU A 538 -36.76 -60.53 41.60
N LYS A 539 -35.75 -60.18 42.40
CA LYS A 539 -35.06 -61.14 43.29
C LYS A 539 -35.81 -61.44 44.59
N SER A 540 -36.80 -60.64 44.99
CA SER A 540 -37.61 -60.91 46.20
C SER A 540 -38.86 -61.76 45.97
N CYS A 541 -39.16 -62.18 44.72
CA CYS A 541 -40.39 -62.93 44.39
C CYS A 541 -40.18 -64.40 43.96
N MET A 542 -38.96 -64.96 43.99
CA MET A 542 -38.69 -66.35 43.61
C MET A 542 -38.22 -67.25 44.77
N ILE A 543 -38.74 -67.06 45.98
CA ILE A 543 -38.59 -68.05 47.06
C ILE A 543 -39.94 -68.18 47.79
N ARG A 544 -40.86 -68.99 47.25
CA ARG A 544 -41.93 -69.71 47.97
C ARG A 544 -42.87 -70.41 46.98
N SER A 545 -42.49 -71.61 46.56
CA SER A 545 -43.44 -72.65 46.15
C SER A 545 -42.68 -73.98 46.14
N ASP A 546 -42.71 -74.68 47.27
CA ASP A 546 -42.55 -76.13 47.39
C ASP A 546 -42.87 -76.51 48.84
N GLU A 547 -44.14 -76.84 49.08
CA GLU A 547 -44.65 -77.83 50.06
C GLU A 547 -46.15 -78.10 49.80
#